data_AF-A0A3L6L5Z4-F1
#
_entry.id   AF-A0A3L6L5Z4-F1
#
_cell.length_a   1.000
_cell.length_b   1.000
_cell.length_c   1.000
_cell.angle_alpha   90.00
_cell.angle_beta   90.00
_cell.angle_gamma   90.00
#
_symmetry.space_group_name_H-M   'P 1'
#
loop_
_entity.id
_entity.type
_entity.pdbx_description
1 polymer ?
#
loop_
_entity_poly.entity_id
_entity_poly.type
_entity_poly.pdbx_seq_one_letter_code
_entity_poly.pdbx_strand_id
1 'polypeptide(L)'
;MYSTTRPQPQVMSRTARALTTVIALAFVTVPKLTAHAAVTAGENAALFRDLCTIVSGAESTATIGSETTTLDPTVGAIQQLNLTFSDPAWKAVFKTKPGKENWQEEIPDAHKENAQWRALYPTWLAAAKADEQDTELKVLKAVGADKLKPHQKAYFGSEVAKVAAQVSKIAEKLQELKADERSTDAESAQKLLRTAAFGGPDKTRSGLKHTDMFTSGCAANQAVCCKDDAGTGKPPITVAGVIMCVCGHDGNLGTACINPATALATWADPSAATQAEWTKISAYCTANSGQEINIDSIDDALGRVLATARFDSSKLYIGAANGGACRSGSANGFCTTYTAASATDTSKLTAAPWVANVRKATRALRLSKQATEDAKRLKAQLATLYAGLSGAAAAAARIPEPPGLDKGPTVARLTELNSNCEQHKDNKTTCENTGKWKWDGTTEKYGKCTVDESKVKTQTSAGTEGDQTRAAEKTTDKCKRKTEKDCKWEGTECKKNPALL
;
A
#
# COMPACT_ATOMS: atom_id res chain seq x y z
N MET A 1 -42.30 67.63 43.40
CA MET A 1 -41.18 68.34 44.07
C MET A 1 -40.09 68.54 43.03
N TYR A 2 -39.98 69.76 42.53
CA TYR A 2 -38.98 70.22 41.57
C TYR A 2 -37.65 70.41 42.28
N SER A 3 -36.52 70.04 41.65
CA SER A 3 -35.20 70.53 42.06
C SER A 3 -34.47 71.13 40.87
N THR A 4 -34.32 72.45 40.95
CA THR A 4 -33.77 73.38 39.97
C THR A 4 -32.29 73.70 40.28
N THR A 5 -31.62 74.22 39.26
CA THR A 5 -30.19 74.52 39.04
C THR A 5 -29.56 75.75 39.76
N ARG A 6 -28.24 75.61 40.11
CA ARG A 6 -27.08 76.57 40.13
C ARG A 6 -27.11 77.80 41.09
N PRO A 7 -26.00 78.59 41.36
CA PRO A 7 -24.63 78.68 40.75
C PRO A 7 -23.39 78.87 41.72
N GLN A 8 -22.16 79.00 41.14
CA GLN A 8 -20.85 79.38 41.76
C GLN A 8 -20.69 80.89 42.09
N PRO A 9 -19.58 81.37 42.73
CA PRO A 9 -18.33 81.84 42.04
C PRO A 9 -17.01 81.51 42.82
N GLN A 10 -15.81 81.26 42.25
CA GLN A 10 -14.87 82.05 41.39
C GLN A 10 -14.33 83.36 42.00
N VAL A 11 -13.06 83.36 42.45
CA VAL A 11 -12.09 84.50 42.40
C VAL A 11 -10.67 83.91 42.32
N MET A 12 -10.11 83.75 41.12
CA MET A 12 -9.12 84.61 40.45
C MET A 12 -7.70 84.71 41.06
N SER A 13 -6.74 84.11 40.36
CA SER A 13 -5.46 84.74 40.01
C SER A 13 -4.97 84.12 38.69
N ARG A 14 -5.34 84.72 37.56
CA ARG A 14 -4.52 85.61 36.72
C ARG A 14 -3.25 84.97 36.12
N THR A 15 -3.48 84.34 34.97
CA THR A 15 -2.79 84.56 33.67
C THR A 15 -1.34 85.05 33.65
N ALA A 16 -0.47 84.26 33.01
CA ALA A 16 0.30 84.72 31.84
C ALA A 16 0.68 83.52 30.95
N ARG A 17 0.22 83.54 29.70
CA ARG A 17 0.68 82.67 28.61
C ARG A 17 2.04 83.19 28.11
N ALA A 18 3.00 82.29 27.91
CA ALA A 18 4.09 82.50 26.94
C ALA A 18 4.28 81.21 26.14
N LEU A 19 4.37 81.39 24.82
CA LEU A 19 4.44 80.40 23.76
C LEU A 19 5.73 79.54 23.84
N THR A 20 5.54 78.24 23.64
CA THR A 20 6.31 77.34 22.76
C THR A 20 7.85 77.34 22.80
N THR A 21 8.40 76.32 23.47
CA THR A 21 9.57 75.58 22.95
C THR A 21 9.42 74.10 23.30
N VAL A 22 9.20 73.27 22.28
CA VAL A 22 9.32 71.81 22.38
C VAL A 22 10.81 71.50 22.51
N ILE A 23 11.23 71.02 23.68
CA ILE A 23 12.52 70.33 23.83
C ILE A 23 12.19 68.88 24.18
N ALA A 24 12.31 68.02 23.17
CA ALA A 24 12.36 66.59 23.35
C ALA A 24 13.68 66.24 24.06
N LEU A 25 13.61 65.70 25.27
CA LEU A 25 14.73 64.98 25.88
C LEU A 25 14.41 63.49 25.95
N ALA A 26 15.21 62.75 25.20
CA ALA A 26 15.33 61.30 25.23
C ALA A 26 16.09 60.80 26.48
N PHE A 27 16.00 59.48 26.67
CA PHE A 27 16.60 58.61 27.70
C PHE A 27 15.78 58.50 29.00
N VAL A 28 15.36 57.31 29.42
CA VAL A 28 16.15 56.07 29.49
C VAL A 28 15.37 54.87 28.93
N THR A 29 15.97 54.22 27.93
CA THR A 29 15.71 52.82 27.62
C THR A 29 15.99 51.99 28.86
N VAL A 30 14.94 51.51 29.54
CA VAL A 30 15.09 50.38 30.45
C VAL A 30 15.49 49.20 29.56
N PRO A 31 16.70 48.62 29.68
CA PRO A 31 16.92 47.32 29.08
C PRO A 31 15.86 46.41 29.70
N LYS A 32 15.02 45.79 28.88
CA LYS A 32 14.23 44.64 29.33
C LYS A 32 15.26 43.60 29.79
N LEU A 33 15.64 43.64 31.06
CA LEU A 33 16.10 42.45 31.75
C LEU A 33 14.88 41.53 31.74
N THR A 34 14.78 40.69 30.71
CA THR A 34 14.04 39.44 30.84
C THR A 34 14.79 38.65 31.91
N ALA A 35 14.38 38.84 33.16
CA ALA A 35 14.78 37.95 34.23
C ALA A 35 14.18 36.58 33.85
N HIS A 36 15.00 35.72 33.26
CA HIS A 36 14.63 34.33 33.10
C HIS A 36 14.63 33.73 34.50
N ALA A 37 13.45 33.32 34.99
CA ALA A 37 13.33 32.63 36.27
C ALA A 37 14.11 31.31 36.22
N ALA A 38 14.62 30.80 37.34
CA ALA A 38 15.25 29.48 37.38
C ALA A 38 14.23 28.36 37.06
N VAL A 39 14.70 27.22 36.57
CA VAL A 39 13.85 26.03 36.38
C VAL A 39 13.30 25.60 37.73
N THR A 40 12.02 25.24 37.77
CA THR A 40 11.30 24.90 39.01
C THR A 40 10.87 23.44 39.07
N ALA A 41 10.41 23.02 40.25
CA ALA A 41 9.90 21.66 40.46
C ALA A 41 8.70 21.37 39.55
N GLY A 42 8.71 20.21 38.89
CA GLY A 42 7.63 19.74 38.02
C GLY A 42 7.55 20.38 36.64
N GLU A 43 8.41 21.34 36.30
CA GLU A 43 8.36 22.05 35.02
C GLU A 43 8.52 21.13 33.80
N ASN A 44 9.27 20.03 33.94
CA ASN A 44 9.45 18.99 32.92
C ASN A 44 8.51 17.78 33.09
N ALA A 45 7.57 17.80 34.03
CA ALA A 45 6.73 16.63 34.34
C ALA A 45 5.89 16.15 33.14
N ALA A 46 5.35 17.09 32.33
CA ALA A 46 4.59 16.73 31.13
C ALA A 46 5.47 16.08 30.07
N LEU A 47 6.63 16.69 29.78
CA LEU A 47 7.63 16.14 28.87
C LEU A 47 8.08 14.73 29.31
N PHE A 48 8.33 14.55 30.61
CA PHE A 48 8.72 13.26 31.17
C PHE A 48 7.66 12.18 30.93
N ARG A 49 6.36 12.47 31.09
CA ARG A 49 5.29 11.51 30.83
C ARG A 49 5.24 11.06 29.36
N ASP A 50 5.45 11.97 28.42
CA ASP A 50 5.48 11.62 27.00
C ASP A 50 6.74 10.79 26.65
N LEU A 51 7.91 11.15 27.19
CA LEU A 51 9.13 10.34 27.05
C LEU A 51 8.95 8.94 27.67
N CYS A 52 8.31 8.83 28.83
CA CYS A 52 7.97 7.56 29.46
C CYS A 52 7.02 6.71 28.60
N THR A 53 6.11 7.33 27.85
CA THR A 53 5.22 6.59 26.93
C THR A 53 6.03 5.87 25.85
N ILE A 54 7.06 6.53 25.30
CA ILE A 54 7.97 5.94 24.32
C ILE A 54 8.82 4.82 24.96
N VAL A 55 9.38 5.06 26.16
CA VAL A 55 10.14 4.05 26.92
C VAL A 55 9.29 2.80 27.20
N SER A 56 8.04 2.98 27.59
CA SER A 56 7.12 1.88 27.90
C SER A 56 6.77 1.09 26.62
N GLY A 57 6.60 1.79 25.50
CA GLY A 57 6.38 1.16 24.19
C GLY A 57 7.55 0.27 23.72
N ALA A 58 8.79 0.60 24.11
CA ALA A 58 9.97 -0.22 23.81
C ALA A 58 10.00 -1.55 24.60
N GLU A 59 9.17 -1.70 25.63
CA GLU A 59 9.01 -2.93 26.43
C GLU A 59 7.72 -3.70 26.11
N SER A 60 6.81 -3.08 25.36
CA SER A 60 5.61 -3.74 24.80
C SER A 60 5.98 -4.79 23.75
N THR A 61 4.99 -5.52 23.29
CA THR A 61 5.14 -6.51 22.20
C THR A 61 4.50 -5.98 20.93
N ALA A 62 5.29 -5.87 19.87
CA ALA A 62 4.81 -5.55 18.54
C ALA A 62 4.29 -6.81 17.84
N THR A 63 3.03 -6.78 17.44
CA THR A 63 2.42 -7.78 16.56
C THR A 63 2.43 -7.25 15.13
N ILE A 64 2.94 -8.06 14.20
CA ILE A 64 2.87 -7.77 12.77
C ILE A 64 1.90 -8.74 12.10
N GLY A 65 1.29 -8.29 11.02
CA GLY A 65 0.38 -9.11 10.24
C GLY A 65 1.04 -10.34 9.62
N SER A 66 0.19 -11.29 9.23
CA SER A 66 0.60 -12.47 8.50
C SER A 66 -0.37 -12.85 7.37
N GLU A 67 -1.29 -11.96 7.01
CA GLU A 67 -2.36 -12.28 6.05
C GLU A 67 -1.83 -12.51 4.64
N THR A 68 -0.72 -11.89 4.27
CA THR A 68 -0.06 -12.04 2.96
C THR A 68 1.02 -13.12 2.94
N THR A 69 1.24 -13.81 4.07
CA THR A 69 2.35 -14.79 4.17
C THR A 69 2.04 -16.10 3.45
N THR A 70 0.76 -16.45 3.33
CA THR A 70 0.28 -17.66 2.65
C THR A 70 -0.71 -17.29 1.57
N LEU A 71 -0.62 -17.95 0.42
CA LEU A 71 -1.63 -17.83 -0.62
C LEU A 71 -2.97 -18.37 -0.11
N ASP A 72 -4.04 -17.63 -0.36
CA ASP A 72 -5.39 -18.07 0.01
C ASP A 72 -5.77 -19.33 -0.82
N PRO A 73 -6.24 -20.42 -0.18
CA PRO A 73 -6.57 -21.67 -0.88
C PRO A 73 -7.66 -21.49 -1.95
N THR A 74 -8.50 -20.47 -1.81
CA THR A 74 -9.55 -20.12 -2.78
C THR A 74 -8.96 -19.72 -4.13
N VAL A 75 -7.79 -19.08 -4.14
CA VAL A 75 -7.06 -18.77 -5.38
C VAL A 75 -6.76 -20.07 -6.12
N GLY A 76 -6.21 -21.07 -5.42
CA GLY A 76 -5.92 -22.39 -6.00
C GLY A 76 -7.16 -23.07 -6.55
N ALA A 77 -8.25 -23.10 -5.78
CA ALA A 77 -9.49 -23.74 -6.21
C ALA A 77 -10.08 -23.11 -7.49
N ILE A 78 -10.10 -21.78 -7.57
CA ILE A 78 -10.64 -21.07 -8.74
C ILE A 78 -9.74 -21.26 -9.96
N GLN A 79 -8.42 -21.16 -9.78
CA GLN A 79 -7.48 -21.34 -10.87
C GLN A 79 -7.49 -22.78 -11.40
N GLN A 80 -7.68 -23.76 -10.52
CA GLN A 80 -7.89 -25.15 -10.93
C GLN A 80 -9.17 -25.32 -11.74
N LEU A 81 -10.28 -24.74 -11.29
CA LEU A 81 -11.54 -24.76 -12.04
C LEU A 81 -11.38 -24.09 -13.41
N ASN A 82 -10.69 -22.95 -13.48
CA ASN A 82 -10.41 -22.26 -14.74
C ASN A 82 -9.57 -23.10 -15.70
N LEU A 83 -8.58 -23.83 -15.18
CA LEU A 83 -7.75 -24.71 -15.98
C LEU A 83 -8.56 -25.85 -16.61
N THR A 84 -9.54 -26.41 -15.89
CA THR A 84 -10.46 -27.43 -16.44
C THR A 84 -11.15 -26.95 -17.72
N PHE A 85 -11.56 -25.68 -17.80
CA PHE A 85 -12.20 -25.09 -18.97
C PHE A 85 -11.22 -24.50 -20.00
N SER A 86 -9.92 -24.53 -19.73
CA SER A 86 -8.90 -23.95 -20.61
C SER A 86 -8.61 -24.85 -21.81
N ASP A 87 -8.19 -24.23 -22.91
CA ASP A 87 -7.85 -24.95 -24.12
C ASP A 87 -6.56 -25.80 -23.97
N PRO A 88 -6.39 -26.84 -24.81
CA PRO A 88 -5.22 -27.70 -24.74
C PRO A 88 -3.88 -26.98 -24.95
N ALA A 89 -3.86 -25.87 -25.70
CA ALA A 89 -2.63 -25.10 -25.94
C ALA A 89 -2.18 -24.39 -24.66
N TRP A 90 -3.11 -23.82 -23.88
CA TRP A 90 -2.79 -23.29 -22.55
C TRP A 90 -2.29 -24.38 -21.60
N LYS A 91 -2.96 -25.54 -21.53
CA LYS A 91 -2.52 -26.67 -20.68
C LYS A 91 -1.11 -27.15 -21.06
N ALA A 92 -0.74 -27.08 -22.34
CA ALA A 92 0.59 -27.46 -22.81
C ALA A 92 1.72 -26.56 -22.28
N VAL A 93 1.44 -25.34 -21.81
CA VAL A 93 2.46 -24.43 -21.24
C VAL A 93 3.04 -24.97 -19.92
N PHE A 94 2.34 -25.90 -19.25
CA PHE A 94 2.82 -26.55 -18.03
C PHE A 94 3.62 -27.82 -18.30
N LYS A 95 3.91 -28.12 -19.57
CA LYS A 95 4.62 -29.32 -20.00
C LYS A 95 5.88 -28.97 -20.79
N THR A 96 7.00 -29.63 -20.49
CA THR A 96 8.24 -29.50 -21.27
C THR A 96 8.16 -30.21 -22.61
N LYS A 97 7.32 -31.25 -22.71
CA LYS A 97 7.00 -31.98 -23.95
C LYS A 97 5.63 -32.68 -23.82
N PRO A 98 4.97 -33.02 -24.94
CA PRO A 98 3.68 -33.73 -24.90
C PRO A 98 3.75 -35.07 -24.15
N GLY A 99 2.67 -35.44 -23.47
CA GLY A 99 2.53 -36.72 -22.75
C GLY A 99 2.41 -36.57 -21.23
N LYS A 100 2.16 -37.70 -20.55
CA LYS A 100 2.03 -37.77 -19.09
C LYS A 100 3.37 -37.45 -18.41
N GLU A 101 3.30 -36.81 -17.25
CA GLU A 101 4.44 -36.63 -16.33
C GLU A 101 5.65 -35.80 -16.84
N ASN A 102 5.47 -34.95 -17.85
CA ASN A 102 6.51 -34.03 -18.35
C ASN A 102 6.38 -32.59 -17.80
N TRP A 103 6.34 -32.40 -16.49
CA TRP A 103 6.04 -31.09 -15.89
C TRP A 103 7.14 -30.06 -16.12
N GLN A 104 6.71 -28.85 -16.47
CA GLN A 104 7.57 -27.68 -16.46
C GLN A 104 7.52 -27.07 -15.04
N GLU A 105 8.55 -27.30 -14.23
CA GLU A 105 8.60 -26.82 -12.84
C GLU A 105 8.99 -25.34 -12.75
N GLU A 106 9.67 -24.82 -13.78
CA GLU A 106 10.13 -23.43 -13.84
C GLU A 106 9.23 -22.58 -14.74
N ILE A 107 9.04 -21.32 -14.36
CA ILE A 107 8.27 -20.36 -15.15
C ILE A 107 8.91 -20.25 -16.55
N PRO A 108 8.14 -20.36 -17.65
CA PRO A 108 8.66 -20.18 -18.99
C PRO A 108 9.43 -18.86 -19.14
N ASP A 109 10.56 -18.88 -19.84
CA ASP A 109 11.45 -17.71 -20.00
C ASP A 109 10.73 -16.46 -20.49
N ALA A 110 9.75 -16.63 -21.39
CA ALA A 110 8.93 -15.53 -21.93
C ALA A 110 8.10 -14.79 -20.86
N HIS A 111 7.88 -15.41 -19.70
CA HIS A 111 7.02 -14.91 -18.64
C HIS A 111 7.74 -14.74 -17.29
N LYS A 112 9.03 -15.05 -17.20
CA LYS A 112 9.80 -15.03 -15.94
C LYS A 112 9.75 -13.69 -15.20
N GLU A 113 9.68 -12.57 -15.94
CA GLU A 113 9.64 -11.23 -15.36
C GLU A 113 8.21 -10.78 -14.98
N ASN A 114 7.19 -11.46 -15.49
CA ASN A 114 5.79 -11.10 -15.26
C ASN A 114 5.40 -11.39 -13.80
N ALA A 115 4.92 -10.36 -13.09
CA ALA A 115 4.56 -10.45 -11.68
C ALA A 115 3.44 -11.47 -11.41
N GLN A 116 2.40 -11.49 -12.26
CA GLN A 116 1.29 -12.44 -12.16
C GLN A 116 1.76 -13.88 -12.35
N TRP A 117 2.63 -14.12 -13.32
CA TRP A 117 3.23 -15.45 -13.52
C TRP A 117 4.06 -15.86 -12.32
N ARG A 118 4.89 -14.97 -11.77
CA ARG A 118 5.63 -15.25 -10.53
C ARG A 118 4.71 -15.55 -9.34
N ALA A 119 3.58 -14.87 -9.24
CA ALA A 119 2.59 -15.07 -8.18
C ALA A 119 1.85 -16.40 -8.30
N LEU A 120 1.43 -16.77 -9.52
CA LEU A 120 0.41 -17.79 -9.75
C LEU A 120 0.94 -19.06 -10.41
N TYR A 121 2.12 -19.05 -11.03
CA TYR A 121 2.64 -20.22 -11.74
C TYR A 121 2.69 -21.49 -10.88
N PRO A 122 3.15 -21.46 -9.60
CA PRO A 122 3.10 -22.65 -8.74
C PRO A 122 1.67 -23.17 -8.55
N THR A 123 0.70 -22.26 -8.49
CA THR A 123 -0.73 -22.58 -8.34
C THR A 123 -1.29 -23.21 -9.62
N TRP A 124 -0.99 -22.63 -10.78
CA TRP A 124 -1.42 -23.16 -12.07
C TRP A 124 -0.78 -24.51 -12.38
N LEU A 125 0.51 -24.67 -12.07
CA LEU A 125 1.20 -25.94 -12.23
C LEU A 125 0.62 -27.04 -11.34
N ALA A 126 0.32 -26.73 -10.08
CA ALA A 126 -0.35 -27.65 -9.17
C ALA A 126 -1.75 -28.03 -9.68
N ALA A 127 -2.50 -27.06 -10.19
CA ALA A 127 -3.78 -27.30 -10.84
C ALA A 127 -3.66 -28.22 -12.06
N ALA A 128 -2.65 -28.00 -12.92
CA ALA A 128 -2.39 -28.81 -14.11
C ALA A 128 -2.04 -30.27 -13.74
N LYS A 129 -1.23 -30.44 -12.70
CA LYS A 129 -0.91 -31.75 -12.12
C LYS A 129 -2.16 -32.49 -11.64
N ALA A 130 -3.08 -31.77 -11.00
CA ALA A 130 -4.33 -32.35 -10.51
C ALA A 130 -5.34 -32.66 -11.64
N ASP A 131 -5.38 -31.84 -12.70
CA ASP A 131 -6.21 -32.04 -13.89
C ASP A 131 -5.82 -33.33 -14.64
N GLU A 132 -4.51 -33.62 -14.79
CA GLU A 132 -4.02 -34.86 -15.42
C GLU A 132 -4.38 -36.14 -14.63
N GLN A 133 -4.67 -36.01 -13.33
CA GLN A 133 -5.13 -37.10 -12.45
C GLN A 133 -6.66 -37.27 -12.44
N ASP A 134 -7.36 -36.63 -13.37
CA ASP A 134 -8.82 -36.74 -13.57
C ASP A 134 -9.63 -36.34 -12.33
N THR A 135 -9.15 -35.30 -11.63
CA THR A 135 -9.86 -34.71 -10.47
C THR A 135 -10.92 -33.68 -10.88
N GLU A 136 -11.15 -33.47 -12.18
CA GLU A 136 -12.15 -32.54 -12.76
C GLU A 136 -13.51 -32.67 -12.07
N LEU A 137 -13.97 -33.92 -11.87
CA LEU A 137 -15.27 -34.20 -11.26
C LEU A 137 -15.38 -33.67 -9.82
N LYS A 138 -14.28 -33.67 -9.06
CA LYS A 138 -14.26 -33.15 -7.67
C LYS A 138 -14.40 -31.64 -7.65
N VAL A 139 -13.69 -30.93 -8.54
CA VAL A 139 -13.67 -29.46 -8.57
C VAL A 139 -15.01 -28.92 -9.09
N LEU A 140 -15.59 -29.54 -10.12
CA LEU A 140 -16.92 -29.18 -10.63
C LEU A 140 -18.02 -29.46 -9.60
N LYS A 141 -17.95 -30.58 -8.88
CA LYS A 141 -18.93 -30.92 -7.84
C LYS A 141 -18.90 -29.94 -6.68
N ALA A 142 -17.73 -29.39 -6.33
CA ALA A 142 -17.60 -28.41 -5.26
C ALA A 142 -18.41 -27.11 -5.50
N VAL A 143 -18.68 -26.78 -6.77
CA VAL A 143 -19.47 -25.61 -7.19
C VAL A 143 -20.82 -25.99 -7.82
N GLY A 144 -21.23 -27.27 -7.71
CA GLY A 144 -22.51 -27.76 -8.26
C GLY A 144 -22.59 -27.78 -9.79
N ALA A 145 -21.45 -27.82 -10.48
CA ALA A 145 -21.36 -27.79 -11.94
C ALA A 145 -21.16 -29.19 -12.58
N ASP A 146 -21.16 -30.26 -11.79
CA ASP A 146 -20.89 -31.64 -12.24
C ASP A 146 -21.93 -32.19 -13.23
N LYS A 147 -23.16 -31.66 -13.20
CA LYS A 147 -24.28 -32.10 -14.05
C LYS A 147 -24.54 -31.23 -15.28
N LEU A 148 -23.70 -30.23 -15.54
CA LEU A 148 -23.90 -29.31 -16.68
C LEU A 148 -23.69 -30.03 -18.02
N LYS A 149 -24.61 -29.78 -18.96
CA LYS A 149 -24.51 -30.22 -20.37
C LYS A 149 -23.41 -29.45 -21.13
N PRO A 150 -22.92 -29.93 -22.29
CA PRO A 150 -21.84 -29.28 -23.03
C PRO A 150 -22.05 -27.78 -23.32
N HIS A 151 -23.25 -27.36 -23.76
CA HIS A 151 -23.54 -25.95 -24.02
C HIS A 151 -23.58 -25.10 -22.75
N GLN A 152 -24.01 -25.69 -21.63
CA GLN A 152 -24.05 -25.04 -20.32
C GLN A 152 -22.63 -24.91 -19.73
N LYS A 153 -21.78 -25.93 -19.93
CA LYS A 153 -20.36 -25.90 -19.59
C LYS A 153 -19.63 -24.78 -20.33
N ALA A 154 -19.98 -24.51 -21.59
CA ALA A 154 -19.38 -23.40 -22.34
C ALA A 154 -19.70 -22.03 -21.71
N TYR A 155 -20.97 -21.79 -21.32
CA TYR A 155 -21.35 -20.58 -20.61
C TYR A 155 -20.66 -20.49 -19.24
N PHE A 156 -20.74 -21.56 -18.44
CA PHE A 156 -20.14 -21.59 -17.10
C PHE A 156 -18.62 -21.38 -17.15
N GLY A 157 -17.92 -22.00 -18.11
CA GLY A 157 -16.49 -21.79 -18.33
C GLY A 157 -16.15 -20.32 -18.62
N SER A 158 -17.02 -19.59 -19.33
CA SER A 158 -16.82 -18.15 -19.55
C SER A 158 -16.97 -17.32 -18.26
N GLU A 159 -17.87 -17.70 -17.35
CA GLU A 159 -18.00 -17.05 -16.04
C GLU A 159 -16.81 -17.40 -15.12
N VAL A 160 -16.35 -18.66 -15.15
CA VAL A 160 -15.14 -19.08 -14.43
C VAL A 160 -13.92 -18.29 -14.90
N ALA A 161 -13.75 -18.10 -16.21
CA ALA A 161 -12.63 -17.32 -16.76
C ALA A 161 -12.64 -15.86 -16.29
N LYS A 162 -13.82 -15.22 -16.24
CA LYS A 162 -13.98 -13.86 -15.69
C LYS A 162 -13.58 -13.80 -14.21
N VAL A 163 -14.06 -14.75 -13.40
CA VAL A 163 -13.74 -14.82 -11.97
C VAL A 163 -12.25 -15.10 -11.76
N ALA A 164 -11.64 -16.00 -12.54
CA ALA A 164 -10.22 -16.32 -12.46
C ALA A 164 -9.33 -15.12 -12.81
N ALA A 165 -9.73 -14.28 -13.78
CA ALA A 165 -9.02 -13.03 -14.09
C ALA A 165 -9.05 -12.05 -12.89
N GLN A 166 -10.20 -11.90 -12.23
CA GLN A 166 -10.33 -11.05 -11.04
C GLN A 166 -9.49 -11.60 -9.86
N VAL A 167 -9.56 -12.90 -9.63
CA VAL A 167 -8.75 -13.59 -8.60
C VAL A 167 -7.26 -13.43 -8.85
N SER A 168 -6.83 -13.46 -10.11
CA SER A 168 -5.42 -13.25 -10.46
C SER A 168 -4.94 -11.86 -10.05
N LYS A 169 -5.76 -10.84 -10.31
CA LYS A 169 -5.47 -9.45 -9.90
C LYS A 169 -5.46 -9.29 -8.38
N ILE A 170 -6.34 -9.98 -7.67
CA ILE A 170 -6.33 -9.99 -6.20
C ILE A 170 -5.06 -10.67 -5.68
N ALA A 171 -4.64 -11.79 -6.27
CA ALA A 171 -3.41 -12.48 -5.88
C ALA A 171 -2.15 -11.61 -6.11
N GLU A 172 -2.07 -10.91 -7.24
CA GLU A 172 -1.03 -9.89 -7.47
C GLU A 172 -1.03 -8.82 -6.37
N LYS A 173 -2.20 -8.28 -6.04
CA LYS A 173 -2.33 -7.25 -5.00
C LYS A 173 -1.93 -7.75 -3.62
N LEU A 174 -2.29 -8.98 -3.27
CA LEU A 174 -1.87 -9.63 -2.01
C LEU A 174 -0.35 -9.79 -1.94
N GLN A 175 0.31 -10.09 -3.07
CA GLN A 175 1.76 -10.17 -3.14
C GLN A 175 2.41 -8.79 -2.96
N GLU A 176 1.85 -7.73 -3.56
CA GLU A 176 2.33 -6.36 -3.36
C GLU A 176 2.23 -5.94 -1.89
N LEU A 177 1.08 -6.19 -1.25
CA LEU A 177 0.83 -5.85 0.16
C LEU A 177 1.81 -6.54 1.12
N LYS A 178 2.39 -7.68 0.73
CA LYS A 178 3.41 -8.36 1.52
C LYS A 178 4.63 -7.49 1.80
N ALA A 179 5.02 -6.62 0.86
CA ALA A 179 6.15 -5.73 1.03
C ALA A 179 5.95 -4.74 2.20
N ASP A 180 4.70 -4.34 2.45
CA ASP A 180 4.33 -3.45 3.56
C ASP A 180 4.04 -4.25 4.83
N GLU A 181 3.25 -5.34 4.74
CA GLU A 181 2.88 -6.19 5.89
C GLU A 181 4.11 -6.77 6.59
N ARG A 182 5.09 -7.20 5.79
CA ARG A 182 6.29 -7.93 6.21
C ARG A 182 7.58 -7.17 5.87
N SER A 183 7.54 -5.84 5.83
CA SER A 183 8.76 -5.05 5.63
C SER A 183 9.81 -5.37 6.69
N THR A 184 11.10 -5.30 6.33
CA THR A 184 12.22 -5.51 7.27
C THR A 184 12.11 -4.64 8.52
N ASP A 185 11.59 -3.43 8.35
CA ASP A 185 11.40 -2.47 9.44
C ASP A 185 10.24 -2.85 10.35
N ALA A 186 9.14 -3.42 9.81
CA ALA A 186 8.05 -3.96 10.61
C ALA A 186 8.51 -5.17 11.43
N GLU A 187 9.24 -6.09 10.80
CA GLU A 187 9.83 -7.25 11.49
C GLU A 187 10.85 -6.85 12.57
N SER A 188 11.51 -5.71 12.39
CA SER A 188 12.49 -5.17 13.33
C SER A 188 11.93 -4.07 14.24
N ALA A 189 10.62 -3.80 14.22
CA ALA A 189 10.04 -2.63 14.87
C ALA A 189 10.33 -2.60 16.38
N GLN A 190 10.24 -3.75 17.05
CA GLN A 190 10.58 -3.84 18.47
C GLN A 190 12.06 -3.52 18.74
N LYS A 191 12.95 -4.01 17.89
CA LYS A 191 14.39 -3.74 17.98
C LYS A 191 14.70 -2.26 17.74
N LEU A 192 13.99 -1.63 16.80
CA LEU A 192 14.08 -0.20 16.54
C LEU A 192 13.63 0.62 17.75
N LEU A 193 12.49 0.28 18.37
CA LEU A 193 11.99 0.95 19.57
C LEU A 193 12.95 0.77 20.77
N ARG A 194 13.48 -0.44 21.00
CA ARG A 194 14.50 -0.67 22.03
C ARG A 194 15.78 0.10 21.75
N THR A 195 16.23 0.16 20.50
CA THR A 195 17.39 0.96 20.12
C THR A 195 17.14 2.45 20.38
N ALA A 196 15.93 2.95 20.07
CA ALA A 196 15.57 4.33 20.34
C ALA A 196 15.51 4.65 21.83
N ALA A 197 14.93 3.75 22.65
CA ALA A 197 14.76 3.98 24.07
C ALA A 197 16.03 3.74 24.87
N PHE A 198 16.82 2.74 24.50
CA PHE A 198 17.83 2.09 25.34
C PHE A 198 19.19 1.87 24.66
N GLY A 199 19.34 2.26 23.39
CA GLY A 199 20.64 2.28 22.71
C GLY A 199 21.06 0.96 22.07
N GLY A 200 20.22 -0.07 22.15
CA GLY A 200 20.46 -1.33 21.44
C GLY A 200 19.22 -2.21 21.31
N PRO A 201 19.24 -3.18 20.38
CA PRO A 201 18.07 -4.02 20.06
C PRO A 201 17.68 -4.98 21.21
N ASP A 202 18.64 -5.35 22.04
CA ASP A 202 18.47 -6.31 23.15
C ASP A 202 18.53 -5.64 24.53
N LYS A 203 18.61 -4.30 24.55
CA LYS A 203 18.63 -3.51 25.76
C LYS A 203 17.21 -3.37 26.31
N THR A 204 17.12 -3.24 27.63
CA THR A 204 15.87 -3.03 28.37
C THR A 204 16.02 -1.81 29.27
N ARG A 205 14.94 -1.41 29.94
CA ARG A 205 15.00 -0.32 30.93
C ARG A 205 16.02 -0.59 32.04
N SER A 206 16.24 -1.85 32.40
CA SER A 206 17.15 -2.24 33.48
C SER A 206 18.61 -2.33 33.01
N GLY A 207 19.55 -1.95 33.89
CA GLY A 207 20.99 -2.18 33.68
C GLY A 207 21.64 -1.33 32.60
N LEU A 208 21.00 -0.23 32.19
CA LEU A 208 21.57 0.68 31.20
C LEU A 208 22.81 1.40 31.72
N LYS A 209 23.84 1.42 30.87
CA LYS A 209 25.09 2.11 31.12
C LYS A 209 25.08 3.48 30.47
N HIS A 210 26.00 4.34 30.89
CA HIS A 210 26.21 5.65 30.26
C HIS A 210 26.32 5.58 28.73
N THR A 211 27.12 4.66 28.21
CA THR A 211 27.37 4.48 26.77
C THR A 211 26.16 3.95 25.99
N ASP A 212 25.16 3.41 26.68
CA ASP A 212 23.90 3.02 26.04
C ASP A 212 23.03 4.26 25.76
N MET A 213 23.17 5.32 26.59
CA MET A 213 22.35 6.52 26.51
C MET A 213 22.99 7.68 25.75
N PHE A 214 24.32 7.75 25.82
CA PHE A 214 25.14 8.86 25.36
C PHE A 214 26.36 8.37 24.61
N THR A 215 26.99 9.25 23.83
CA THR A 215 28.30 8.96 23.26
C THR A 215 29.39 9.07 24.33
N SER A 216 30.42 8.23 24.25
CA SER A 216 31.50 8.14 25.24
C SER A 216 32.25 9.46 25.52
N GLY A 217 32.24 10.42 24.59
CA GLY A 217 32.94 11.69 24.71
C GLY A 217 32.42 12.65 25.78
N CYS A 218 31.28 12.38 26.42
CA CYS A 218 30.68 13.25 27.43
C CYS A 218 30.74 12.70 28.87
N ALA A 219 31.49 11.61 29.07
CA ALA A 219 31.57 10.82 30.30
C ALA A 219 31.69 11.62 31.62
N ALA A 220 32.44 12.72 31.63
CA ALA A 220 32.75 13.48 32.84
C ALA A 220 31.91 14.76 33.04
N ASN A 221 31.00 15.10 32.12
CA ASN A 221 30.26 16.37 32.20
C ASN A 221 28.86 16.25 31.56
N GLN A 222 27.83 16.37 32.40
CA GLN A 222 26.43 16.31 31.99
C GLN A 222 26.03 17.39 30.98
N ALA A 223 26.63 18.58 31.03
CA ALA A 223 26.36 19.63 30.05
C ALA A 223 26.84 19.24 28.65
N VAL A 224 27.95 18.51 28.54
CA VAL A 224 28.47 17.99 27.26
C VAL A 224 27.57 16.88 26.71
N CYS A 225 26.95 16.08 27.56
CA CYS A 225 26.03 15.00 27.15
C CYS A 225 24.67 15.50 26.64
N CYS A 226 24.29 16.72 26.99
CA CYS A 226 22.96 17.26 26.74
C CYS A 226 22.96 18.43 25.75
N LYS A 227 24.05 18.58 24.97
CA LYS A 227 24.15 19.62 23.97
C LYS A 227 24.76 19.10 22.67
N ASP A 228 24.26 19.63 21.56
CA ASP A 228 24.83 19.44 20.24
C ASP A 228 25.80 20.60 19.94
N ASP A 229 27.11 20.40 20.07
CA ASP A 229 28.14 21.44 19.83
C ASP A 229 29.31 20.89 18.99
N ALA A 230 29.85 21.73 18.10
CA ALA A 230 30.97 21.34 17.25
C ALA A 230 32.20 20.89 18.08
N GLY A 231 32.59 19.63 17.94
CA GLY A 231 33.86 19.08 18.42
C GLY A 231 33.85 18.40 19.81
N THR A 232 32.87 18.64 20.67
CA THR A 232 32.87 18.07 22.05
C THR A 232 31.51 17.58 22.55
N GLY A 233 30.42 18.28 22.25
CA GLY A 233 29.07 17.93 22.70
C GLY A 233 28.31 17.10 21.67
N LYS A 234 27.72 15.99 22.10
CA LYS A 234 26.73 15.26 21.30
C LYS A 234 25.46 15.13 22.11
N PRO A 235 24.29 15.39 21.51
CA PRO A 235 23.04 15.21 22.20
C PRO A 235 22.83 13.72 22.53
N PRO A 236 21.95 13.40 23.49
CA PRO A 236 21.59 12.03 23.82
C PRO A 236 21.15 11.25 22.58
N ILE A 237 21.62 10.01 22.48
CA ILE A 237 21.30 9.11 21.37
C ILE A 237 20.04 8.29 21.62
N THR A 238 19.49 8.33 22.83
CA THR A 238 18.30 7.58 23.26
C THR A 238 17.28 8.44 24.00
N VAL A 239 16.04 7.96 24.08
CA VAL A 239 15.00 8.55 24.94
C VAL A 239 15.42 8.52 26.41
N ALA A 240 16.05 7.45 26.88
CA ALA A 240 16.59 7.39 28.25
C ALA A 240 17.63 8.48 28.52
N GLY A 241 18.52 8.76 27.56
CA GLY A 241 19.46 9.87 27.64
C GLY A 241 18.77 11.23 27.68
N VAL A 242 17.71 11.45 26.89
CA VAL A 242 16.89 12.67 26.95
C VAL A 242 16.26 12.83 28.34
N ILE A 243 15.69 11.75 28.90
CA ILE A 243 15.14 11.74 30.26
C ILE A 243 16.21 12.13 31.28
N MET A 244 17.42 11.55 31.19
CA MET A 244 18.52 11.91 32.07
C MET A 244 18.89 13.40 31.96
N CYS A 245 18.88 13.98 30.76
CA CYS A 245 19.09 15.42 30.56
C CYS A 245 17.99 16.30 31.15
N VAL A 246 16.72 15.90 31.10
CA VAL A 246 15.61 16.76 31.56
C VAL A 246 15.23 16.53 33.03
N CYS A 247 15.69 15.44 33.65
CA CYS A 247 15.26 15.03 34.99
C CYS A 247 16.36 14.87 36.03
N GLY A 248 17.60 14.52 35.65
CA GLY A 248 18.64 14.21 36.64
C GLY A 248 18.96 15.41 37.55
N HIS A 249 19.32 15.15 38.80
CA HIS A 249 19.57 16.19 39.80
C HIS A 249 20.88 16.96 39.52
N ASP A 250 20.84 18.29 39.60
CA ASP A 250 22.02 19.16 39.41
C ASP A 250 22.72 19.58 40.72
N GLY A 251 22.25 19.07 41.88
CA GLY A 251 22.72 19.45 43.22
C GLY A 251 21.81 20.46 43.93
N ASN A 252 20.95 21.17 43.19
CA ASN A 252 19.98 22.13 43.75
C ASN A 252 18.52 21.71 43.50
N LEU A 253 18.22 21.23 42.30
CA LEU A 253 16.89 20.80 41.88
C LEU A 253 16.91 19.32 41.49
N GLY A 254 16.24 18.49 42.27
CA GLY A 254 16.07 17.05 42.01
C GLY A 254 14.65 16.67 41.56
N THR A 255 13.79 17.67 41.39
CA THR A 255 12.34 17.49 41.23
C THR A 255 11.79 18.09 39.93
N ALA A 256 12.65 18.35 38.94
CA ALA A 256 12.24 18.96 37.67
C ALA A 256 11.17 18.14 36.92
N CYS A 257 11.24 16.81 36.99
CA CYS A 257 10.28 15.91 36.33
C CYS A 257 9.33 15.18 37.28
N ILE A 258 9.83 14.78 38.45
CA ILE A 258 9.17 13.87 39.37
C ILE A 258 9.31 14.40 40.80
N ASN A 259 8.42 13.97 41.68
CA ASN A 259 8.60 14.11 43.14
C ASN A 259 9.06 12.74 43.67
N PRO A 260 10.38 12.48 43.75
CA PRO A 260 10.86 11.13 43.98
C PRO A 260 10.75 10.76 45.47
N ALA A 261 10.32 9.53 45.76
CA ALA A 261 10.27 8.99 47.11
C ALA A 261 11.68 8.75 47.67
N THR A 262 12.60 8.34 46.80
CA THR A 262 14.04 8.24 47.10
C THR A 262 14.75 9.44 46.49
N ALA A 263 15.46 10.21 47.30
CA ALA A 263 16.20 11.37 46.81
C ALA A 263 17.19 10.97 45.68
N LEU A 264 17.18 11.77 44.61
CA LEU A 264 18.16 11.66 43.54
C LEU A 264 19.50 12.21 44.03
N ALA A 265 20.59 11.55 43.66
CA ALA A 265 21.93 12.07 43.88
C ALA A 265 22.35 12.97 42.72
N THR A 266 23.27 13.90 42.96
CA THR A 266 23.76 14.82 41.93
C THR A 266 24.36 14.05 40.76
N TRP A 267 23.83 14.28 39.56
CA TRP A 267 24.29 13.66 38.32
C TRP A 267 25.37 14.54 37.64
N ALA A 268 26.51 14.71 38.31
CA ALA A 268 27.64 15.53 37.83
C ALA A 268 28.68 14.73 37.02
N ASP A 269 28.85 13.44 37.32
CA ASP A 269 29.71 12.52 36.56
C ASP A 269 28.82 11.49 35.85
N PRO A 270 28.44 11.74 34.58
CA PRO A 270 27.61 10.81 33.82
C PRO A 270 28.16 9.38 33.77
N SER A 271 29.48 9.18 33.74
CA SER A 271 30.06 7.84 33.62
C SER A 271 29.81 6.98 34.86
N ALA A 272 29.89 7.58 36.05
CA ALA A 272 29.70 6.89 37.32
C ALA A 272 28.25 6.88 37.80
N ALA A 273 27.50 7.98 37.59
CA ALA A 273 26.20 8.18 38.23
C ALA A 273 24.99 7.78 37.36
N THR A 274 25.12 7.73 36.02
CA THR A 274 23.96 7.55 35.12
C THR A 274 23.16 6.31 35.42
N GLN A 275 23.80 5.16 35.63
CA GLN A 275 23.10 3.89 35.84
C GLN A 275 22.26 3.90 37.13
N ALA A 276 22.82 4.43 38.22
CA ALA A 276 22.14 4.49 39.51
C ALA A 276 20.95 5.47 39.47
N GLU A 277 21.16 6.67 38.93
CA GLU A 277 20.11 7.69 38.86
C GLU A 277 19.02 7.35 37.84
N TRP A 278 19.38 6.73 36.71
CA TRP A 278 18.40 6.20 35.77
C TRP A 278 17.48 5.17 36.42
N THR A 279 18.01 4.28 37.26
CA THR A 279 17.20 3.27 37.97
C THR A 279 16.13 3.93 38.84
N LYS A 280 16.45 5.04 39.51
CA LYS A 280 15.49 5.80 40.33
C LYS A 280 14.46 6.54 39.48
N ILE A 281 14.88 7.19 38.40
CA ILE A 281 14.00 8.00 37.54
C ILE A 281 13.06 7.12 36.71
N SER A 282 13.59 6.07 36.07
CA SER A 282 12.83 5.19 35.17
C SER A 282 11.77 4.35 35.89
N ALA A 283 11.86 4.19 37.21
CA ALA A 283 10.84 3.58 38.04
C ALA A 283 9.50 4.34 38.01
N TYR A 284 9.51 5.62 37.63
CA TYR A 284 8.31 6.45 37.49
C TYR A 284 7.65 6.34 36.10
N CYS A 285 8.27 5.64 35.15
CA CYS A 285 7.59 5.24 33.93
C CYS A 285 6.80 3.95 34.20
N THR A 286 5.55 3.85 33.75
CA THR A 286 4.78 2.60 33.86
C THR A 286 5.48 1.47 33.11
N ALA A 287 5.48 0.26 33.66
CA ALA A 287 5.98 -0.91 32.94
C ALA A 287 4.85 -1.50 32.09
N ASN A 288 5.07 -1.64 30.79
CA ASN A 288 4.10 -2.24 29.84
C ASN A 288 4.65 -3.54 29.24
N SER A 289 5.50 -4.25 30.00
CA SER A 289 6.10 -5.50 29.53
C SER A 289 5.02 -6.53 29.22
N GLY A 290 5.06 -7.11 28.02
CA GLY A 290 4.10 -8.12 27.57
C GLY A 290 2.73 -7.58 27.15
N GLN A 291 2.47 -6.27 27.24
CA GLN A 291 1.27 -5.67 26.66
C GLN A 291 1.44 -5.44 25.16
N GLU A 292 0.34 -5.53 24.42
CA GLU A 292 0.34 -5.17 23.00
C GLU A 292 0.67 -3.69 22.83
N ILE A 293 1.50 -3.39 21.83
CA ILE A 293 1.94 -2.03 21.56
C ILE A 293 0.79 -1.12 21.10
N ASN A 294 0.64 0.04 21.72
CA ASN A 294 -0.21 1.11 21.22
C ASN A 294 0.63 2.07 20.35
N ILE A 295 0.64 1.82 19.04
CA ILE A 295 1.47 2.55 18.07
C ILE A 295 1.10 4.03 18.04
N ASP A 296 -0.19 4.35 18.07
CA ASP A 296 -0.67 5.74 18.00
C ASP A 296 -0.29 6.51 19.25
N SER A 297 -0.38 5.89 20.43
CA SER A 297 0.07 6.52 21.67
C SER A 297 1.57 6.86 21.66
N ILE A 298 2.42 6.04 21.05
CA ILE A 298 3.87 6.29 20.97
C ILE A 298 4.16 7.42 19.99
N ASP A 299 3.50 7.41 18.84
CA ASP A 299 3.71 8.43 17.81
C ASP A 299 3.17 9.80 18.25
N ASP A 300 2.01 9.83 18.92
CA ASP A 300 1.44 11.03 19.51
C ASP A 300 2.33 11.58 20.63
N ALA A 301 2.88 10.70 21.47
CA ALA A 301 3.84 11.10 22.50
C ALA A 301 5.11 11.70 21.87
N LEU A 302 5.65 11.08 20.81
CA LEU A 302 6.76 11.67 20.06
C LEU A 302 6.38 13.03 19.47
N GLY A 303 5.20 13.15 18.87
CA GLY A 303 4.68 14.40 18.34
C GLY A 303 4.62 15.50 19.40
N ARG A 304 4.08 15.20 20.59
CA ARG A 304 4.04 16.13 21.72
C ARG A 304 5.43 16.52 22.21
N VAL A 305 6.36 15.56 22.37
CA VAL A 305 7.76 15.85 22.73
C VAL A 305 8.37 16.83 21.73
N LEU A 306 8.28 16.54 20.44
CA LEU A 306 8.89 17.38 19.40
C LEU A 306 8.22 18.75 19.31
N ALA A 307 6.91 18.85 19.58
CA ALA A 307 6.20 20.12 19.62
C ALA A 307 6.63 21.01 20.81
N THR A 308 7.27 20.46 21.85
CA THR A 308 7.87 21.28 22.93
C THR A 308 9.15 22.00 22.52
N ALA A 309 9.70 21.70 21.34
CA ALA A 309 10.95 22.29 20.87
C ALA A 309 10.86 23.81 20.81
N ARG A 310 11.59 24.50 21.70
CA ARG A 310 11.71 25.95 21.69
C ARG A 310 12.96 26.35 20.92
N PHE A 311 12.83 27.19 19.92
CA PHE A 311 13.96 27.81 19.26
C PHE A 311 14.51 28.99 20.06
N ASP A 312 15.83 29.04 20.19
CA ASP A 312 16.54 30.19 20.74
C ASP A 312 17.91 30.34 20.06
N SER A 313 18.15 31.52 19.49
CA SER A 313 19.34 31.92 18.71
C SER A 313 19.74 30.99 17.56
N SER A 314 20.23 29.79 17.86
CA SER A 314 20.77 28.81 16.90
C SER A 314 20.54 27.35 17.32
N LYS A 315 19.63 27.14 18.29
CA LYS A 315 19.37 25.83 18.89
C LYS A 315 17.88 25.61 19.10
N LEU A 316 17.45 24.36 18.97
CA LEU A 316 16.18 23.86 19.49
C LEU A 316 16.43 23.22 20.86
N TYR A 317 15.60 23.60 21.83
CA TYR A 317 15.64 23.09 23.20
C TYR A 317 14.46 22.14 23.43
N ILE A 318 14.74 20.94 23.93
CA ILE A 318 13.74 20.02 24.47
C ILE A 318 13.90 20.00 25.98
N GLY A 319 12.87 20.44 26.71
CA GLY A 319 12.88 20.62 28.17
C GLY A 319 13.07 22.08 28.60
N ALA A 320 12.85 22.33 29.89
CA ALA A 320 12.89 23.65 30.51
C ALA A 320 14.28 24.31 30.35
N ALA A 321 14.30 25.51 29.78
CA ALA A 321 15.51 26.28 29.52
C ALA A 321 15.24 27.79 29.65
N ASN A 322 16.12 28.47 30.37
CA ASN A 322 16.02 29.86 30.78
C ASN A 322 17.12 30.72 30.14
N GLY A 323 17.38 30.46 28.85
CA GLY A 323 18.35 31.18 28.01
C GLY A 323 19.80 30.72 28.14
N GLY A 324 20.11 29.87 29.13
CA GLY A 324 21.45 29.31 29.36
C GLY A 324 21.66 27.93 28.72
N ALA A 325 22.88 27.41 28.88
CA ALA A 325 23.24 26.08 28.39
C ALA A 325 22.51 24.97 29.17
N CYS A 326 22.10 23.90 28.47
CA CYS A 326 21.51 22.75 29.14
C CYS A 326 22.48 22.13 30.14
N ARG A 327 21.98 21.86 31.34
CA ARG A 327 22.72 21.26 32.46
C ARG A 327 23.92 22.05 32.97
N SER A 328 23.94 23.37 32.76
CA SER A 328 24.86 24.28 33.47
C SER A 328 24.23 24.84 34.76
N GLY A 329 23.38 24.07 35.43
CA GLY A 329 22.66 24.43 36.65
C GLY A 329 21.20 24.86 36.43
N SER A 330 20.42 24.84 37.50
CA SER A 330 18.97 25.15 37.55
C SER A 330 18.62 26.59 37.17
N ALA A 331 19.55 27.53 37.30
CA ALA A 331 19.39 28.87 36.74
C ALA A 331 19.36 28.88 35.19
N ASN A 332 19.86 27.82 34.54
CA ASN A 332 20.06 27.76 33.09
C ASN A 332 19.08 26.80 32.40
N GLY A 333 19.10 25.50 32.70
CA GLY A 333 18.21 24.58 31.99
C GLY A 333 18.36 23.09 32.30
N PHE A 334 17.22 22.41 32.32
CA PHE A 334 17.08 20.95 32.39
C PHE A 334 16.54 20.50 31.03
N CYS A 335 17.42 20.44 30.04
CA CYS A 335 17.06 20.32 28.64
C CYS A 335 18.10 19.53 27.84
N THR A 336 17.80 19.28 26.57
CA THR A 336 18.80 18.92 25.54
C THR A 336 18.72 19.91 24.38
N THR A 337 19.84 20.19 23.71
CA THR A 337 19.88 21.06 22.52
C THR A 337 20.20 20.33 21.22
N TYR A 338 19.68 20.86 20.11
CA TYR A 338 19.98 20.46 18.75
C TYR A 338 20.26 21.71 17.91
N THR A 339 21.31 21.69 17.08
CA THR A 339 21.63 22.84 16.20
C THR A 339 20.51 23.08 15.18
N ALA A 340 20.11 24.34 15.05
CA ALA A 340 19.05 24.77 14.13
C ALA A 340 19.28 26.21 13.67
N ALA A 341 19.09 26.48 12.38
CA ALA A 341 19.20 27.83 11.84
C ALA A 341 17.96 28.70 12.12
N SER A 342 16.81 28.10 12.40
CA SER A 342 15.55 28.77 12.69
C SER A 342 14.60 27.85 13.45
N ALA A 343 13.45 28.38 13.89
CA ALA A 343 12.41 27.58 14.54
C ALA A 343 11.81 26.48 13.63
N THR A 344 11.91 26.61 12.31
CA THR A 344 11.42 25.62 11.34
C THR A 344 12.49 24.60 10.96
N ASP A 345 13.77 24.87 11.26
CA ASP A 345 14.86 23.93 11.00
C ASP A 345 14.92 22.86 12.09
N THR A 346 14.17 21.78 11.87
CA THR A 346 14.13 20.62 12.77
C THR A 346 15.03 19.49 12.31
N SER A 347 15.94 19.73 11.36
CA SER A 347 16.70 18.69 10.67
C SER A 347 17.57 17.85 11.62
N LYS A 348 18.34 18.49 12.52
CA LYS A 348 19.19 17.81 13.51
C LYS A 348 18.39 17.06 14.56
N LEU A 349 17.28 17.63 15.03
CA LEU A 349 16.37 16.98 15.98
C LEU A 349 15.70 15.76 15.33
N THR A 350 15.20 15.89 14.10
CA THR A 350 14.58 14.80 13.34
C THR A 350 15.57 13.68 13.03
N ALA A 351 16.84 14.02 12.78
CA ALA A 351 17.91 13.07 12.53
C ALA A 351 18.49 12.44 13.82
N ALA A 352 18.08 12.89 15.01
CA ALA A 352 18.52 12.29 16.25
C ALA A 352 18.16 10.80 16.27
N PRO A 353 19.09 9.89 16.66
CA PRO A 353 18.88 8.45 16.52
C PRO A 353 17.58 7.94 17.18
N TRP A 354 17.23 8.49 18.34
CA TRP A 354 16.00 8.14 19.04
C TRP A 354 14.74 8.56 18.26
N VAL A 355 14.71 9.76 17.67
CA VAL A 355 13.58 10.24 16.85
C VAL A 355 13.43 9.40 15.59
N ALA A 356 14.54 9.20 14.87
CA ALA A 356 14.57 8.46 13.61
C ALA A 356 14.07 7.02 13.82
N ASN A 357 14.56 6.33 14.86
CA ASN A 357 14.16 4.96 15.14
C ASN A 357 12.70 4.83 15.60
N VAL A 358 12.19 5.75 16.43
CA VAL A 358 10.76 5.74 16.80
C VAL A 358 9.89 5.93 15.57
N ARG A 359 10.14 6.96 14.75
CA ARG A 359 9.36 7.21 13.52
C ARG A 359 9.42 6.04 12.55
N LYS A 360 10.58 5.43 12.40
CA LYS A 360 10.79 4.28 11.53
C LYS A 360 9.94 3.09 11.99
N ALA A 361 9.97 2.79 13.29
CA ALA A 361 9.17 1.71 13.87
C ALA A 361 7.65 1.99 13.80
N THR A 362 7.19 3.18 14.24
CA THR A 362 5.76 3.50 14.24
C THR A 362 5.18 3.52 12.84
N ARG A 363 5.90 4.09 11.86
CA ARG A 363 5.50 4.06 10.45
C ARG A 363 5.39 2.63 9.91
N ALA A 364 6.41 1.80 10.13
CA ALA A 364 6.42 0.44 9.60
C ALA A 364 5.29 -0.41 10.20
N LEU A 365 5.02 -0.28 11.50
CA LEU A 365 3.91 -0.98 12.15
C LEU A 365 2.54 -0.52 11.65
N ARG A 366 2.35 0.78 11.38
CA ARG A 366 1.10 1.28 10.79
C ARG A 366 0.87 0.76 9.37
N LEU A 367 1.91 0.80 8.54
CA LEU A 367 1.84 0.25 7.18
C LEU A 367 1.55 -1.25 7.23
N SER A 368 2.17 -1.98 8.16
CA SER A 368 1.90 -3.40 8.34
C SER A 368 0.42 -3.65 8.70
N LYS A 369 -0.11 -2.94 9.70
CA LYS A 369 -1.51 -3.02 10.10
C LYS A 369 -2.47 -2.70 8.95
N GLN A 370 -2.19 -1.64 8.18
CA GLN A 370 -3.02 -1.27 7.03
C GLN A 370 -3.00 -2.36 5.95
N ALA A 371 -1.82 -2.88 5.61
CA ALA A 371 -1.67 -3.95 4.64
C ALA A 371 -2.39 -5.24 5.07
N THR A 372 -2.37 -5.55 6.36
CA THR A 372 -3.14 -6.67 6.94
C THR A 372 -4.65 -6.50 6.75
N GLU A 373 -5.21 -5.33 7.07
CA GLU A 373 -6.64 -5.08 6.90
C GLU A 373 -7.06 -5.08 5.41
N ASP A 374 -6.21 -4.53 4.53
CA ASP A 374 -6.41 -4.60 3.10
C ASP A 374 -6.36 -6.05 2.57
N ALA A 375 -5.42 -6.86 3.07
CA ALA A 375 -5.33 -8.27 2.74
C ALA A 375 -6.56 -9.07 3.21
N LYS A 376 -7.06 -8.82 4.44
CA LYS A 376 -8.30 -9.43 4.94
C LYS A 376 -9.49 -9.11 4.03
N ARG A 377 -9.63 -7.85 3.61
CA ARG A 377 -10.71 -7.42 2.71
C ARG A 377 -10.61 -8.13 1.36
N LEU A 378 -9.41 -8.24 0.79
CA LEU A 378 -9.16 -8.95 -0.46
C LEU A 378 -9.47 -10.45 -0.35
N LYS A 379 -9.10 -11.10 0.76
CA LYS A 379 -9.47 -12.50 1.02
C LYS A 379 -10.98 -12.71 1.16
N ALA A 380 -11.68 -11.79 1.82
CA ALA A 380 -13.14 -11.83 1.89
C ALA A 380 -13.78 -11.69 0.48
N GLN A 381 -13.19 -10.86 -0.39
CA GLN A 381 -13.62 -10.78 -1.79
C GLN A 381 -13.37 -12.08 -2.55
N LEU A 382 -12.22 -12.76 -2.36
CA LEU A 382 -11.96 -14.08 -2.94
C LEU A 382 -13.03 -15.10 -2.55
N ALA A 383 -13.36 -15.17 -1.26
CA ALA A 383 -14.40 -16.08 -0.76
C ALA A 383 -15.77 -15.79 -1.40
N THR A 384 -16.11 -14.51 -1.58
CA THR A 384 -17.36 -14.09 -2.22
C THR A 384 -17.39 -14.48 -3.70
N LEU A 385 -16.29 -14.26 -4.42
CA LEU A 385 -16.15 -14.66 -5.82
C LEU A 385 -16.28 -16.18 -5.99
N TYR A 386 -15.67 -16.96 -5.11
CA TYR A 386 -15.79 -18.42 -5.12
C TYR A 386 -17.22 -18.89 -4.88
N ALA A 387 -17.89 -18.34 -3.86
CA ALA A 387 -19.29 -18.67 -3.57
C ALA A 387 -20.21 -18.32 -4.75
N GLY A 388 -19.94 -17.20 -5.44
CA GLY A 388 -20.67 -16.75 -6.63
C GLY A 388 -20.66 -17.76 -7.79
N LEU A 389 -19.63 -18.60 -7.90
CA LEU A 389 -19.56 -19.64 -8.94
C LEU A 389 -20.67 -20.68 -8.82
N SER A 390 -21.14 -20.98 -7.60
CA SER A 390 -22.30 -21.88 -7.44
C SER A 390 -23.58 -21.26 -8.00
N GLY A 391 -23.75 -19.95 -7.85
CA GLY A 391 -24.83 -19.19 -8.48
C GLY A 391 -24.73 -19.19 -10.01
N ALA A 392 -23.51 -19.00 -10.54
CA ALA A 392 -23.26 -19.07 -11.98
C ALA A 392 -23.55 -20.47 -12.56
N ALA A 393 -23.20 -21.54 -11.83
CA ALA A 393 -23.53 -22.91 -12.21
C ALA A 393 -25.05 -23.14 -12.24
N ALA A 394 -25.78 -22.66 -11.22
CA ALA A 394 -27.23 -22.74 -11.18
C ALA A 394 -27.90 -21.95 -12.33
N ALA A 395 -27.36 -20.78 -12.68
CA ALA A 395 -27.81 -20.02 -13.84
C ALA A 395 -27.53 -20.76 -15.16
N ALA A 396 -26.34 -21.34 -15.31
CA ALA A 396 -25.96 -22.13 -16.48
C ALA A 396 -26.89 -23.34 -16.69
N ALA A 397 -27.29 -24.01 -15.61
CA ALA A 397 -28.20 -25.16 -15.65
C ALA A 397 -29.59 -24.82 -16.22
N ARG A 398 -29.99 -23.54 -16.19
CA ARG A 398 -31.27 -23.05 -16.74
C ARG A 398 -31.18 -22.66 -18.21
N ILE A 399 -29.98 -22.63 -18.79
CA ILE A 399 -29.79 -22.28 -20.21
C ILE A 399 -30.38 -23.40 -21.07
N PRO A 400 -31.42 -23.10 -21.87
CA PRO A 400 -32.02 -24.09 -22.76
C PRO A 400 -31.01 -24.53 -23.81
N GLU A 401 -31.16 -25.76 -24.28
CA GLU A 401 -30.37 -26.26 -25.39
C GLU A 401 -30.65 -25.37 -26.61
N PRO A 402 -29.62 -24.77 -27.25
CA PRO A 402 -29.85 -24.00 -28.45
C PRO A 402 -30.58 -24.92 -29.44
N PRO A 403 -31.62 -24.42 -30.15
CA PRO A 403 -32.25 -25.23 -31.17
C PRO A 403 -31.16 -25.78 -32.06
N GLY A 404 -31.18 -27.10 -32.28
CA GLY A 404 -30.29 -27.70 -33.26
C GLY A 404 -30.36 -26.84 -34.51
N LEU A 405 -29.21 -26.54 -35.11
CA LEU A 405 -29.20 -26.08 -36.48
C LEU A 405 -29.84 -27.21 -37.29
N ASP A 406 -31.17 -27.20 -37.39
CA ASP A 406 -31.89 -27.93 -38.42
C ASP A 406 -31.14 -27.56 -39.68
N LYS A 407 -30.64 -28.59 -40.37
CA LYS A 407 -29.99 -28.44 -41.66
C LYS A 407 -30.93 -27.58 -42.49
N GLY A 408 -30.60 -26.30 -42.63
CA GLY A 408 -31.54 -25.32 -43.14
C GLY A 408 -31.98 -25.71 -44.56
N PRO A 409 -33.02 -25.03 -45.09
CA PRO A 409 -33.59 -25.29 -46.42
C PRO A 409 -32.54 -25.39 -47.54
N THR A 410 -31.36 -24.81 -47.32
CA THR A 410 -30.20 -24.81 -48.21
C THR A 410 -29.67 -26.21 -48.54
N VAL A 411 -29.63 -27.16 -47.59
CA VAL A 411 -29.08 -28.51 -47.86
C VAL A 411 -30.06 -29.39 -48.62
N ALA A 412 -31.35 -29.31 -48.30
CA ALA A 412 -32.41 -30.01 -49.03
C ALA A 412 -32.51 -29.50 -50.48
N ARG A 413 -32.46 -28.18 -50.67
CA ARG A 413 -32.48 -27.55 -52.01
C ARG A 413 -31.22 -27.87 -52.81
N LEU A 414 -30.04 -27.98 -52.18
CA LEU A 414 -28.80 -28.39 -52.87
C LEU A 414 -28.86 -29.86 -53.33
N THR A 415 -29.51 -30.73 -52.55
CA THR A 415 -29.66 -32.15 -52.87
C THR A 415 -30.59 -32.35 -54.07
N GLU A 416 -31.71 -31.60 -54.12
CA GLU A 416 -32.65 -31.59 -55.25
C GLU A 416 -32.07 -30.91 -56.51
N LEU A 417 -31.26 -29.86 -56.35
CA LEU A 417 -30.54 -29.24 -57.46
C LEU A 417 -29.46 -30.19 -58.04
N ASN A 418 -28.77 -30.94 -57.19
CA ASN A 418 -27.77 -31.93 -57.63
C ASN A 418 -28.39 -33.12 -58.38
N SER A 419 -29.59 -33.60 -58.00
CA SER A 419 -30.25 -34.68 -58.74
C SER A 419 -30.70 -34.25 -60.14
N ASN A 420 -31.14 -33.00 -60.31
CA ASN A 420 -31.45 -32.41 -61.63
C ASN A 420 -30.18 -32.21 -62.49
N CYS A 421 -29.02 -32.01 -61.86
CA CYS A 421 -27.73 -31.89 -62.55
C CYS A 421 -27.33 -33.20 -63.28
N GLU A 422 -27.79 -34.36 -62.82
CA GLU A 422 -27.47 -35.64 -63.44
C GLU A 422 -28.16 -35.87 -64.80
N GLN A 423 -29.15 -35.04 -65.17
CA GLN A 423 -29.85 -35.11 -66.45
C GLN A 423 -29.13 -34.38 -67.60
N HIS A 424 -28.08 -33.59 -67.31
CA HIS A 424 -27.34 -32.79 -68.30
C HIS A 424 -25.88 -33.28 -68.47
N LYS A 425 -25.69 -34.55 -68.84
CA LYS A 425 -24.35 -35.20 -68.92
C LYS A 425 -23.68 -35.11 -70.30
N ASP A 426 -24.30 -34.49 -71.29
CA ASP A 426 -23.95 -34.78 -72.69
C ASP A 426 -22.73 -34.01 -73.24
N ASN A 427 -22.38 -32.83 -72.69
CA ASN A 427 -21.10 -32.12 -72.94
C ASN A 427 -21.00 -30.81 -72.14
N LYS A 428 -19.79 -30.20 -72.11
CA LYS A 428 -19.48 -28.93 -71.45
C LYS A 428 -20.37 -27.76 -71.89
N THR A 429 -20.62 -27.60 -73.18
CA THR A 429 -21.35 -26.46 -73.75
C THR A 429 -22.82 -26.45 -73.30
N THR A 430 -23.46 -27.62 -73.23
CA THR A 430 -24.84 -27.74 -72.72
C THR A 430 -24.93 -27.48 -71.21
N CYS A 431 -23.91 -27.88 -70.44
CA CYS A 431 -23.83 -27.64 -68.99
C CYS A 431 -23.67 -26.15 -68.65
N GLU A 432 -22.81 -25.42 -69.37
CA GLU A 432 -22.49 -24.03 -69.05
C GLU A 432 -23.54 -23.03 -69.59
N ASN A 433 -24.24 -23.35 -70.68
CA ASN A 433 -25.25 -22.47 -71.29
C ASN A 433 -26.50 -22.24 -70.46
N THR A 434 -26.76 -23.07 -69.45
CA THR A 434 -27.93 -22.94 -68.56
C THR A 434 -27.68 -21.98 -67.38
N GLY A 435 -26.48 -21.40 -67.27
CA GLY A 435 -26.14 -20.27 -66.39
C GLY A 435 -26.12 -20.55 -64.88
N LYS A 436 -26.61 -21.71 -64.44
CA LYS A 436 -26.70 -22.15 -63.03
C LYS A 436 -25.68 -23.25 -62.66
N TRP A 437 -24.93 -23.75 -63.63
CA TRP A 437 -24.11 -24.96 -63.48
C TRP A 437 -22.72 -24.74 -64.08
N LYS A 438 -21.75 -25.50 -63.57
CA LYS A 438 -20.35 -25.49 -63.99
C LYS A 438 -19.91 -26.89 -64.43
N TRP A 439 -19.11 -26.96 -65.48
CA TRP A 439 -18.52 -28.21 -65.93
C TRP A 439 -17.25 -28.51 -65.13
N ASP A 440 -17.23 -29.66 -64.45
CA ASP A 440 -16.08 -30.17 -63.71
C ASP A 440 -15.47 -31.36 -64.48
N GLY A 441 -14.70 -31.03 -65.52
CA GLY A 441 -14.11 -31.99 -66.44
C GLY A 441 -12.82 -31.49 -67.05
N THR A 442 -11.90 -32.42 -67.31
CA THR A 442 -10.60 -32.12 -67.92
C THR A 442 -10.68 -31.89 -69.43
N THR A 443 -11.79 -32.27 -70.07
CA THR A 443 -12.05 -32.06 -71.51
C THR A 443 -13.53 -31.73 -71.78
N GLU A 444 -13.84 -31.26 -72.99
CA GLU A 444 -15.22 -30.90 -73.40
C GLU A 444 -16.21 -32.08 -73.42
N LYS A 445 -15.69 -33.32 -73.48
CA LYS A 445 -16.48 -34.56 -73.57
C LYS A 445 -16.43 -35.43 -72.31
N TYR A 446 -15.44 -35.23 -71.44
CA TYR A 446 -15.25 -36.03 -70.23
C TYR A 446 -15.18 -35.14 -68.99
N GLY A 447 -16.28 -35.11 -68.26
CA GLY A 447 -16.49 -34.26 -67.08
C GLY A 447 -17.86 -34.47 -66.46
N LYS A 448 -18.07 -33.86 -65.29
CA LYS A 448 -19.34 -33.88 -64.58
C LYS A 448 -19.90 -32.45 -64.48
N CYS A 449 -21.14 -32.25 -64.92
CA CYS A 449 -21.84 -31.00 -64.66
C CYS A 449 -22.24 -30.92 -63.19
N THR A 450 -21.86 -29.86 -62.49
CA THR A 450 -22.16 -29.63 -61.07
C THR A 450 -22.76 -28.25 -60.86
N VAL A 451 -23.47 -28.05 -59.75
CA VAL A 451 -24.05 -26.73 -59.42
C VAL A 451 -22.95 -25.71 -59.21
N ASP A 452 -23.11 -24.53 -59.80
CA ASP A 452 -22.28 -23.39 -59.44
C ASP A 452 -22.82 -22.75 -58.16
N GLU A 453 -22.26 -23.15 -57.02
CA GLU A 453 -22.62 -22.64 -55.68
C GLU A 453 -22.52 -21.12 -55.57
N SER A 454 -21.74 -20.46 -56.43
CA SER A 454 -21.63 -19.00 -56.47
C SER A 454 -22.89 -18.32 -57.04
N LYS A 455 -23.67 -19.02 -57.87
CA LYS A 455 -24.88 -18.52 -58.53
C LYS A 455 -26.16 -18.79 -57.74
N VAL A 456 -26.10 -19.64 -56.72
CA VAL A 456 -27.26 -20.01 -55.87
C VAL A 456 -27.51 -18.98 -54.75
N LYS A 457 -26.66 -17.95 -54.62
CA LYS A 457 -26.67 -17.01 -53.47
C LYS A 457 -27.70 -15.88 -53.50
N THR A 458 -28.63 -15.82 -54.44
CA THR A 458 -29.59 -14.70 -54.50
C THR A 458 -31.04 -15.18 -54.50
N GLN A 459 -31.61 -15.31 -53.30
CA GLN A 459 -32.97 -14.84 -52.98
C GLN A 459 -33.04 -14.53 -51.48
N THR A 460 -32.64 -13.32 -51.10
CA THR A 460 -33.09 -12.70 -49.85
C THR A 460 -33.88 -11.45 -50.21
N SER A 461 -35.01 -11.32 -49.54
CA SER A 461 -36.14 -10.44 -49.78
C SER A 461 -35.81 -8.96 -49.99
N ALA A 462 -36.68 -8.31 -50.76
CA ALA A 462 -36.72 -6.90 -51.10
C ALA A 462 -36.64 -5.95 -49.88
N GLY A 463 -35.98 -4.80 -50.08
CA GLY A 463 -35.99 -3.67 -49.13
C GLY A 463 -34.93 -2.60 -49.39
N THR A 464 -35.27 -1.67 -50.30
CA THR A 464 -34.92 -0.23 -50.33
C THR A 464 -33.48 0.25 -50.62
N GLU A 465 -33.41 0.92 -51.78
CA GLU A 465 -32.54 1.98 -52.30
C GLU A 465 -31.41 2.58 -51.44
N GLY A 466 -30.26 2.77 -52.12
CA GLY A 466 -29.14 3.62 -51.67
C GLY A 466 -27.87 3.38 -52.49
N ASP A 467 -27.74 4.08 -53.61
CA ASP A 467 -26.60 4.10 -54.54
C ASP A 467 -25.27 4.56 -53.88
N GLN A 468 -24.17 3.82 -54.10
CA GLN A 468 -22.95 4.36 -54.73
C GLN A 468 -21.84 3.29 -54.89
N THR A 469 -21.34 3.25 -56.11
CA THR A 469 -20.19 2.54 -56.67
C THR A 469 -18.86 2.82 -55.94
N ARG A 470 -18.09 1.78 -55.58
CA ARG A 470 -16.64 1.71 -55.89
C ARG A 470 -16.01 0.32 -55.64
N ALA A 471 -15.32 -0.14 -56.69
CA ALA A 471 -14.13 -1.00 -56.77
C ALA A 471 -13.97 -2.25 -55.89
N ALA A 472 -13.65 -3.34 -56.59
CA ALA A 472 -13.05 -4.56 -56.04
C ALA A 472 -11.73 -4.27 -55.30
N GLU A 473 -11.59 -4.80 -54.08
CA GLU A 473 -10.27 -4.94 -53.45
C GLU A 473 -10.20 -6.16 -52.52
N LYS A 474 -9.02 -6.78 -52.50
CA LYS A 474 -8.72 -8.12 -52.00
C LYS A 474 -8.91 -8.24 -50.48
N THR A 475 -9.70 -9.23 -50.07
CA THR A 475 -9.87 -9.64 -48.67
C THR A 475 -8.62 -10.33 -48.12
N THR A 476 -8.08 -9.86 -46.99
CA THR A 476 -7.18 -10.64 -46.13
C THR A 476 -7.99 -11.29 -45.00
N ASP A 477 -7.80 -12.60 -44.77
CA ASP A 477 -8.64 -13.44 -43.89
C ASP A 477 -8.57 -13.14 -42.38
N LYS A 478 -7.85 -12.09 -41.94
CA LYS A 478 -7.54 -11.86 -40.51
C LYS A 478 -8.66 -11.22 -39.66
N CYS A 479 -9.70 -10.65 -40.27
CA CYS A 479 -10.82 -10.00 -39.53
C CYS A 479 -12.23 -10.37 -40.03
N LYS A 480 -12.41 -11.50 -40.73
CA LYS A 480 -13.76 -11.98 -41.09
C LYS A 480 -14.58 -12.27 -39.81
N ARG A 481 -15.76 -11.65 -39.71
CA ARG A 481 -16.77 -11.81 -38.64
C ARG A 481 -16.37 -11.30 -37.24
N LYS A 482 -15.50 -10.30 -37.12
CA LYS A 482 -15.20 -9.66 -35.83
C LYS A 482 -15.69 -8.21 -35.77
N THR A 483 -16.05 -7.75 -34.58
CA THR A 483 -16.54 -6.38 -34.37
C THR A 483 -15.38 -5.38 -34.34
N GLU A 484 -15.66 -4.10 -34.54
CA GLU A 484 -14.65 -3.02 -34.55
C GLU A 484 -13.86 -2.90 -33.24
N LYS A 485 -14.35 -3.51 -32.14
CA LYS A 485 -13.62 -3.61 -30.86
C LYS A 485 -12.47 -4.62 -30.88
N ASP A 486 -12.47 -5.57 -31.81
CA ASP A 486 -11.56 -6.72 -31.87
C ASP A 486 -10.42 -6.58 -32.91
N CYS A 487 -10.54 -5.61 -33.83
CA CYS A 487 -9.55 -5.34 -34.89
C CYS A 487 -9.32 -3.82 -35.01
N LYS A 488 -8.05 -3.40 -35.05
CA LYS A 488 -7.65 -1.99 -35.27
C LYS A 488 -6.97 -1.87 -36.65
N TRP A 489 -7.37 -0.86 -37.41
CA TRP A 489 -6.73 -0.50 -38.68
C TRP A 489 -5.54 0.43 -38.44
N GLU A 490 -4.39 0.10 -39.03
CA GLU A 490 -3.20 0.96 -39.08
C GLU A 490 -2.79 1.09 -40.56
N GLY A 491 -3.21 2.18 -41.21
CA GLY A 491 -3.02 2.34 -42.65
C GLY A 491 -3.87 1.33 -43.44
N THR A 492 -3.26 0.62 -44.40
CA THR A 492 -3.93 -0.39 -45.25
C THR A 492 -3.93 -1.80 -44.67
N GLU A 493 -3.40 -2.01 -43.46
CA GLU A 493 -3.35 -3.32 -42.80
C GLU A 493 -4.22 -3.40 -41.54
N CYS A 494 -4.86 -4.57 -41.35
CA CYS A 494 -5.74 -4.85 -40.22
C CYS A 494 -5.05 -5.75 -39.18
N LYS A 495 -4.95 -5.30 -37.92
CA LYS A 495 -4.30 -6.02 -36.80
C LYS A 495 -5.28 -6.32 -35.65
N LYS A 496 -5.04 -7.41 -34.92
CA LYS A 496 -5.79 -7.73 -33.69
C LYS A 496 -5.42 -6.77 -32.57
N ASN A 497 -6.42 -6.35 -31.77
CA ASN A 497 -6.22 -5.44 -30.64
C ASN A 497 -5.43 -6.12 -29.50
N PRO A 498 -4.26 -5.60 -29.06
CA PRO A 498 -3.41 -6.23 -28.05
C PRO A 498 -3.94 -6.13 -26.60
N ALA A 499 -5.07 -5.47 -26.35
CA ALA A 499 -5.64 -5.32 -25.01
C ALA A 499 -6.42 -6.55 -24.46
N LEU A 500 -6.37 -7.69 -25.16
CA LEU A 500 -7.13 -8.91 -24.84
C LEU A 500 -6.25 -10.18 -24.72
N LEU A 501 -5.01 -10.04 -24.23
CA LEU A 501 -4.15 -11.18 -23.87
C LEU A 501 -4.05 -11.34 -22.35
#